data_AF-A0A9J6F4J2-F1
#
_entry.id   AF-A0A9J6F4J2-F1
#
_cell.length_a   1.000
_cell.length_b   1.000
_cell.length_c   1.000
_cell.angle_alpha   90.00
_cell.angle_beta   90.00
_cell.angle_gamma   90.00
#
_symmetry.space_group_name_H-M   'P 1'
#
loop_
_entity.id
_entity.type
_entity.pdbx_description
1 polymer ?
#
loop_
_entity_poly.entity_id
_entity_poly.type
_entity_poly.pdbx_seq_one_letter_code
_entity_poly.pdbx_strand_id
1 'polypeptide(L)'
;MTNRIQSNANHFRTNYGIIFLIVLTIYVISSIQLFMSVAVIAAVGAALKVYEDDDVTAVWGTRIMLSKNERITALVFVTFLLLYTADFMSAMKWSFGIFMAIGITHATLYAGVSSSVKSATNLPDVTDEGDIMEHF
;
A
#
# COMPACT_ATOMS: atom_id res chain seq x y z
N MET A 1 23.19 -0.32 -16.75
CA MET A 1 21.95 0.49 -16.62
C MET A 1 20.81 -0.26 -15.91
N THR A 2 20.71 -1.59 -16.06
CA THR A 2 19.71 -2.48 -15.44
C THR A 2 19.59 -2.34 -13.91
N ASN A 3 20.71 -2.21 -13.18
CA ASN A 3 20.68 -2.05 -11.71
C ASN A 3 19.98 -0.77 -11.21
N ARG A 4 20.03 0.33 -11.97
CA ARG A 4 19.40 1.61 -11.56
C ARG A 4 17.88 1.58 -11.78
N ILE A 5 17.43 0.97 -12.87
CA ILE A 5 16.00 0.81 -13.18
C ILE A 5 15.37 -0.15 -12.16
N GLN A 6 16.04 -1.26 -11.85
CA GLN A 6 15.56 -2.24 -10.88
C GLN A 6 15.51 -1.67 -9.44
N SER A 7 16.54 -0.91 -9.04
CA SER A 7 16.56 -0.24 -7.74
C SER A 7 15.44 0.81 -7.61
N ASN A 8 15.24 1.65 -8.63
CA ASN A 8 14.14 2.62 -8.63
C ASN A 8 12.76 1.95 -8.66
N ALA A 9 12.59 0.86 -9.41
CA ALA A 9 11.35 0.10 -9.42
C ALA A 9 11.06 -0.55 -8.06
N ASN A 10 12.09 -1.03 -7.36
CA ASN A 10 11.94 -1.54 -6.00
C ASN A 10 11.58 -0.44 -5.00
N HIS A 11 12.21 0.74 -5.08
CA HIS A 11 11.84 1.88 -4.23
C HIS A 11 10.41 2.36 -4.49
N PHE A 12 10.00 2.42 -5.76
CA PHE A 12 8.63 2.74 -6.13
C PHE A 12 7.66 1.68 -5.57
N ARG A 13 7.92 0.39 -5.78
CA ARG A 13 7.08 -0.69 -5.26
C ARG A 13 6.94 -0.65 -3.73
N THR A 14 8.03 -0.41 -3.01
CA THR A 14 8.03 -0.35 -1.53
C THR A 14 7.29 0.89 -1.02
N ASN A 15 7.57 2.08 -1.56
CA ASN A 15 6.94 3.32 -1.09
C ASN A 15 5.44 3.33 -1.34
N TYR A 16 5.02 2.95 -2.55
CA TYR A 16 3.60 2.93 -2.91
C TYR A 16 2.86 1.75 -2.27
N GLY A 17 3.55 0.62 -2.02
CA GLY A 17 3.00 -0.49 -1.22
C GLY A 17 2.69 -0.07 0.21
N ILE A 18 3.56 0.72 0.85
CA ILE A 18 3.32 1.26 2.20
C ILE A 18 2.13 2.22 2.19
N ILE A 19 2.04 3.13 1.22
CA ILE A 19 0.90 4.05 1.09
C ILE A 19 -0.42 3.27 0.96
N PHE A 20 -0.44 2.23 0.12
CA PHE A 20 -1.62 1.36 -0.01
C PHE A 20 -2.04 0.74 1.33
N LEU A 21 -1.07 0.19 2.10
CA LEU A 21 -1.35 -0.40 3.41
C LEU A 21 -1.87 0.62 4.42
N ILE A 22 -1.36 1.86 4.40
CA ILE A 22 -1.85 2.94 5.26
C ILE A 22 -3.30 3.29 4.92
N VAL A 23 -3.61 3.50 3.64
CA VAL A 23 -4.97 3.82 3.19
C VAL A 23 -5.94 2.71 3.54
N LEU A 24 -5.55 1.45 3.30
CA LEU A 24 -6.37 0.29 3.65
C LEU A 24 -6.63 0.22 5.17
N THR A 25 -5.61 0.47 5.99
CA THR A 25 -5.73 0.49 7.44
C THR A 25 -6.69 1.58 7.92
N ILE A 26 -6.63 2.78 7.34
CA ILE A 26 -7.58 3.86 7.64
C ILE A 26 -9.01 3.43 7.30
N TYR A 27 -9.23 2.79 6.16
CA TYR A 27 -10.55 2.26 5.79
C TYR A 27 -11.07 1.22 6.80
N VAL A 28 -10.21 0.29 7.22
CA VAL A 28 -10.56 -0.73 8.21
C VAL A 28 -10.95 -0.08 9.55
N ILE A 29 -10.18 0.90 10.05
CA ILE A 29 -10.46 1.56 11.33
C ILE A 29 -11.71 2.47 11.23
N SER A 30 -11.96 3.05 10.06
CA SER A 30 -13.12 3.93 9.84
C SER A 30 -14.45 3.18 9.77
N SER A 31 -14.42 1.88 9.45
CA SER A 31 -15.59 1.02 9.42
C SER A 31 -15.61 0.09 10.62
N ILE A 32 -16.53 0.32 11.55
CA ILE A 32 -16.69 -0.52 12.75
C ILE A 32 -16.87 -2.00 12.37
N GLN A 33 -17.58 -2.28 11.28
CA GLN A 33 -17.83 -3.64 10.82
C GLN A 33 -16.55 -4.32 10.32
N LEU A 34 -15.72 -3.63 9.52
CA LEU A 34 -14.44 -4.16 9.05
C LEU A 34 -13.46 -4.34 10.21
N PHE A 35 -13.38 -3.35 11.10
CA PHE A 35 -12.55 -3.42 12.29
C PHE A 35 -12.91 -4.64 13.15
N MET A 36 -14.20 -4.84 13.44
CA MET A 36 -14.68 -5.98 14.21
C MET A 36 -14.40 -7.31 13.51
N SER A 37 -14.59 -7.40 12.19
CA SER A 37 -14.23 -8.60 11.42
C SER A 37 -12.75 -8.95 11.54
N VAL A 38 -11.85 -7.98 11.41
CA VAL A 38 -10.40 -8.19 11.58
C VAL A 38 -10.06 -8.63 13.00
N ALA A 39 -10.68 -8.00 14.02
CA ALA A 39 -10.49 -8.38 15.42
C ALA A 39 -10.94 -9.83 15.71
N VAL A 40 -12.09 -10.24 15.16
CA VAL A 40 -12.59 -11.61 15.30
C VAL A 40 -11.66 -12.61 14.59
N ILE A 41 -11.18 -12.30 13.39
CA ILE A 41 -10.21 -13.15 12.68
C ILE A 41 -8.95 -13.37 13.54
N ALA A 42 -8.41 -12.30 14.13
CA ALA A 42 -7.25 -12.39 15.02
C ALA A 42 -7.54 -13.25 16.26
N ALA A 43 -8.71 -13.07 16.89
CA ALA A 43 -9.12 -13.87 18.05
C ALA A 43 -9.29 -15.35 17.70
N VAL A 44 -9.88 -15.67 16.54
CA VAL A 44 -10.02 -17.06 16.05
C VAL A 44 -8.65 -17.66 15.74
N GLY A 45 -7.74 -16.92 15.10
CA GLY A 45 -6.38 -17.38 14.84
C GLY A 45 -5.60 -17.70 16.12
N ALA A 46 -5.78 -16.88 17.16
CA ALA A 46 -5.21 -17.12 18.48
C ALA A 46 -5.84 -18.35 19.16
N ALA A 47 -7.17 -18.49 19.12
CA ALA A 47 -7.88 -19.64 19.69
C ALA A 47 -7.51 -20.96 19.00
N LEU A 48 -7.27 -20.92 17.69
CA LEU A 48 -6.79 -22.04 16.89
C LEU A 48 -5.29 -22.28 17.00
N LYS A 49 -4.53 -21.47 17.77
CA LYS A 49 -3.07 -21.61 17.93
C LYS A 49 -2.35 -21.83 16.60
N VAL A 50 -2.73 -21.08 15.57
CA VAL A 50 -2.23 -21.27 14.18
C VAL A 50 -0.71 -21.05 14.08
N TYR A 51 -0.13 -20.33 15.05
CA TYR A 51 1.30 -20.06 15.15
C TYR A 51 2.10 -21.15 15.87
N GLU A 52 1.44 -22.11 16.52
CA GLU A 52 2.09 -23.23 17.18
C GLU A 52 2.23 -24.41 16.21
N ASP A 53 3.36 -25.12 16.27
CA ASP A 53 3.62 -26.31 15.45
C ASP A 53 3.05 -27.60 16.07
N ASP A 54 2.52 -27.53 17.30
CA ASP A 54 1.95 -28.69 17.99
C ASP A 54 0.60 -29.09 17.39
N ASP A 55 0.42 -30.37 17.06
CA ASP A 55 -0.81 -30.93 16.46
C ASP A 55 -2.02 -31.02 17.41
N VAL A 56 -1.88 -30.56 18.65
CA VAL A 56 -2.96 -30.57 19.65
C VAL A 56 -3.49 -29.16 19.93
N THR A 57 -4.74 -28.90 19.56
CA THR A 57 -5.45 -27.65 19.88
C THR A 57 -6.63 -27.93 20.79
N ALA A 58 -6.59 -27.41 22.01
CA ALA A 58 -7.77 -27.42 22.86
C ALA A 58 -8.68 -26.26 22.44
N VAL A 59 -9.80 -26.57 21.79
CA VAL A 59 -10.83 -25.59 21.44
C VAL A 59 -12.00 -25.79 22.42
N TRP A 60 -12.34 -24.73 23.16
CA TRP A 60 -13.46 -24.74 24.13
C TRP A 60 -13.45 -25.93 25.11
N GLY A 61 -12.30 -26.26 25.68
CA GLY A 61 -12.18 -27.32 26.69
C GLY A 61 -12.29 -28.75 26.15
N THR A 62 -12.51 -28.91 24.84
CA THR A 62 -12.39 -30.19 24.15
C THR A 62 -11.03 -30.27 23.48
N ARG A 63 -10.31 -31.38 23.67
CA ARG A 63 -9.07 -31.65 22.93
C ARG A 63 -9.46 -32.11 21.54
N ILE A 64 -9.45 -31.18 20.59
CA ILE A 64 -9.64 -31.51 19.17
C ILE A 64 -8.24 -31.61 18.57
N MET A 65 -7.89 -32.76 18.00
CA MET A 65 -6.64 -32.90 17.26
C MET A 65 -6.90 -32.39 15.84
N LEU A 66 -6.59 -31.11 15.63
CA LEU A 66 -6.50 -30.52 14.29
C LEU A 66 -5.02 -30.35 13.94
N SER A 67 -4.63 -30.86 12.80
CA SER A 67 -3.32 -30.56 12.20
C SER A 67 -3.19 -29.06 11.90
N LYS A 68 -1.95 -28.59 11.76
CA LYS A 68 -1.67 -27.19 11.38
C LYS A 68 -2.42 -26.75 10.11
N ASN A 69 -2.48 -27.62 9.10
CA ASN A 69 -3.15 -27.33 7.83
C ASN A 69 -4.67 -27.18 8.00
N GLU A 70 -5.29 -28.00 8.84
CA GLU A 70 -6.73 -27.90 9.12
C GLU A 70 -7.06 -26.62 9.89
N ARG A 71 -6.21 -26.20 10.84
CA ARG A 71 -6.36 -24.93 11.56
C ARG A 71 -6.26 -23.73 10.62
N ILE A 72 -5.26 -23.73 9.73
CA ILE A 72 -5.10 -22.68 8.72
C ILE A 72 -6.32 -22.65 7.80
N THR A 73 -6.79 -23.82 7.34
CA THR A 73 -7.97 -23.91 6.46
C THR A 73 -9.22 -23.37 7.16
N ALA A 74 -9.42 -23.70 8.44
CA ALA A 74 -10.52 -23.17 9.24
C ALA A 74 -10.43 -21.64 9.38
N LEU A 75 -9.25 -21.10 9.70
CA LEU A 75 -9.02 -19.66 9.79
C LEU A 75 -9.27 -18.96 8.45
N VAL A 76 -8.81 -19.54 7.34
CA VAL A 76 -9.01 -19.02 5.99
C VAL A 76 -10.50 -18.97 5.66
N PHE A 77 -11.24 -20.04 5.96
CA PHE A 77 -12.69 -20.09 5.75
C PHE A 77 -13.41 -18.98 6.53
N VAL A 78 -13.13 -18.86 7.83
CA VAL A 78 -13.70 -17.80 8.69
C VAL A 78 -13.33 -16.40 8.18
N THR A 79 -12.09 -16.22 7.75
CA THR A 79 -11.57 -14.95 7.20
C THR A 79 -12.36 -14.52 5.96
N PHE A 80 -12.53 -15.42 5.00
CA PHE A 80 -13.28 -15.11 3.78
C PHE A 80 -14.73 -14.74 4.09
N LEU A 81 -15.38 -15.46 5.00
CA LEU A 81 -16.78 -15.23 5.35
C LEU A 81 -16.97 -13.87 6.05
N LEU A 82 -16.09 -13.53 7.00
CA LEU A 82 -16.13 -12.26 7.73
C LEU A 82 -15.74 -11.05 6.87
N LEU A 83 -14.76 -11.20 5.98
CA LEU A 83 -14.36 -10.11 5.08
C LEU A 83 -15.38 -9.90 3.95
N TYR A 84 -16.02 -10.97 3.47
CA TYR A 84 -17.12 -10.86 2.51
C TYR A 84 -18.31 -10.10 3.10
N THR A 85 -18.74 -10.48 4.30
CA THR A 85 -19.88 -9.84 4.98
C THR A 85 -19.60 -8.40 5.38
N ALA A 86 -18.34 -8.06 5.69
CA ALA A 86 -17.92 -6.69 6.02
C ALA A 86 -17.58 -5.81 4.82
N ASP A 87 -17.88 -6.26 3.59
CA ASP A 87 -17.63 -5.52 2.35
C ASP A 87 -16.16 -5.07 2.18
N PHE A 88 -15.22 -5.95 2.55
CA PHE A 88 -13.78 -5.69 2.40
C PHE A 88 -13.37 -5.43 0.94
N MET A 89 -14.11 -6.01 -0.01
CA MET A 89 -13.86 -5.80 -1.44
C MET A 89 -14.07 -4.35 -1.87
N SER A 90 -15.04 -3.65 -1.28
CA SER A 90 -15.23 -2.22 -1.51
C SER A 90 -14.06 -1.41 -0.94
N ALA A 91 -13.61 -1.71 0.28
CA ALA A 91 -12.44 -1.08 0.89
C ALA A 91 -11.16 -1.27 0.03
N MET A 92 -10.97 -2.47 -0.53
CA MET A 92 -9.87 -2.76 -1.46
C MET A 92 -9.95 -1.94 -2.75
N LYS A 93 -11.13 -1.85 -3.38
CA LYS A 93 -11.33 -1.04 -4.60
C LYS A 93 -11.02 0.43 -4.36
N TRP A 94 -11.53 1.01 -3.27
CA TRP A 94 -11.28 2.41 -2.94
C TRP A 94 -9.81 2.68 -2.59
N SER A 95 -9.18 1.78 -1.83
CA SER A 95 -7.75 1.90 -1.49
C SER A 95 -6.88 1.84 -2.75
N PHE A 96 -7.22 0.97 -3.70
CA PHE A 96 -6.53 0.90 -4.98
C PHE A 96 -6.73 2.17 -5.81
N GLY A 97 -7.95 2.72 -5.83
CA GLY A 97 -8.25 3.99 -6.51
C GLY A 97 -7.41 5.16 -5.97
N ILE A 98 -7.35 5.32 -4.65
CA ILE A 98 -6.53 6.36 -4.01
C ILE A 98 -5.04 6.16 -4.29
N PHE A 99 -4.55 4.93 -4.17
CA PHE A 99 -3.18 4.58 -4.51
C PHE A 99 -2.82 4.97 -5.96
N MET A 100 -3.68 4.64 -6.93
CA MET A 100 -3.48 4.98 -8.33
C MET A 100 -3.50 6.49 -8.55
N ALA A 101 -4.41 7.21 -7.90
CA ALA A 101 -4.49 8.67 -7.98
C ALA A 101 -3.21 9.35 -7.44
N ILE A 102 -2.68 8.88 -6.31
CA ILE A 102 -1.41 9.37 -5.74
C ILE A 102 -0.26 9.06 -6.71
N GLY A 103 -0.19 7.85 -7.25
CA GLY A 103 0.85 7.45 -8.20
C GLY A 103 0.85 8.30 -9.48
N ILE A 104 -0.32 8.53 -10.07
CA ILE A 104 -0.47 9.37 -11.26
C ILE A 104 -0.09 10.82 -10.93
N THR A 105 -0.59 11.37 -9.82
CA THR A 105 -0.30 12.75 -9.40
C THR A 105 1.19 12.95 -9.16
N HIS A 106 1.85 12.01 -8.51
CA HIS A 106 3.28 12.07 -8.29
C HIS A 106 4.07 12.01 -9.60
N ALA A 107 3.67 11.14 -10.54
CA ALA A 107 4.31 11.04 -11.85
C ALA A 107 4.12 12.32 -12.69
N THR A 108 2.93 12.92 -12.68
CA THR A 108 2.65 14.16 -13.42
C THR A 108 3.39 15.35 -12.84
N LEU A 109 3.42 15.49 -11.51
CA LEU A 109 4.18 16.57 -10.85
C LEU A 109 5.68 16.45 -11.09
N TYR A 110 6.26 15.23 -11.00
CA TYR A 110 7.68 15.03 -11.30
C TYR A 110 8.02 15.35 -12.76
N ALA A 111 7.15 14.95 -13.70
CA ALA A 111 7.34 15.26 -15.13
C ALA A 111 7.22 16.77 -15.41
N GLY A 112 6.24 17.45 -14.79
CA GLY A 112 6.02 18.89 -14.93
C GLY A 112 7.15 19.75 -14.33
N VAL A 113 7.66 19.37 -13.15
CA VAL A 113 8.79 20.06 -12.52
C VAL A 113 10.08 19.82 -13.31
N SER A 114 10.35 18.57 -13.72
CA SER A 114 11.53 18.24 -14.53
C SER A 114 11.56 18.98 -15.87
N SER A 115 10.41 19.07 -16.55
CA SER A 115 10.29 19.84 -17.81
C SER A 115 10.44 21.34 -17.59
N SER A 116 9.88 21.89 -16.52
CA SER A 116 10.03 23.32 -16.18
C SER A 116 11.47 23.69 -15.83
N VAL A 117 12.17 22.86 -15.05
CA VAL A 117 13.59 23.06 -14.71
C VAL A 117 14.45 22.98 -15.97
N LYS A 118 14.20 22.00 -16.84
CA LYS A 118 14.92 21.86 -18.11
C LYS A 118 14.66 23.05 -19.04
N SER A 119 13.45 23.60 -19.04
CA SER A 119 13.12 24.82 -19.79
C SER A 119 13.83 26.06 -19.22
N ALA A 120 13.88 26.20 -17.89
CA ALA A 120 14.57 27.30 -17.22
C ALA A 120 16.08 27.31 -17.47
N THR A 121 16.71 26.13 -17.57
CA THR A 121 18.15 26.00 -17.88
C THR A 121 18.49 26.20 -19.37
N ASN A 122 17.49 26.26 -20.26
CA ASN A 122 17.68 26.49 -21.70
C ASN A 122 17.25 27.90 -22.13
N LEU A 123 16.99 28.80 -21.18
CA LEU A 123 16.80 30.21 -21.51
C LEU A 123 18.14 30.75 -22.06
N PRO A 124 18.15 31.38 -23.26
CA PRO A 124 19.34 32.08 -23.71
C PRO A 124 19.65 33.17 -22.68
N ASP A 125 20.94 33.30 -22.34
CA ASP A 125 21.45 34.38 -21.51
C ASP A 125 21.13 35.70 -22.22
N VAL A 126 20.04 36.35 -21.82
CA VAL A 126 19.68 37.68 -22.31
C VAL A 126 20.60 38.65 -21.57
N THR A 127 21.84 38.73 -22.04
CA THR A 127 22.67 39.92 -21.88
C THR A 127 22.15 40.96 -22.88
N ASP A 128 21.02 41.59 -22.54
CA ASP A 128 20.56 42.78 -23.24
C ASP A 128 21.30 44.01 -22.72
N GLU A 129 22.08 44.57 -23.64
CA GLU A 129 22.29 45.99 -23.89
C GLU A 129 22.93 46.86 -22.80
N GLY A 130 24.15 47.29 -23.11
CA GLY A 130 24.78 48.43 -22.46
C GLY A 130 26.13 48.83 -23.04
N ASP A 131 26.28 48.90 -24.37
CA ASP A 131 27.37 49.72 -24.96
C ASP A 131 27.05 50.17 -26.38
N ILE A 132 25.98 50.98 -26.48
CA ILE A 132 25.85 51.96 -27.56
C ILE A 132 26.30 53.27 -26.92
N MET A 133 27.40 53.84 -27.42
CA MET A 133 27.85 55.26 -27.38
C MET A 133 29.33 55.40 -27.03
N GLU A 134 30.22 55.31 -28.03
CA GLU A 134 31.41 56.18 -28.07
C GLU A 134 31.87 56.38 -29.52
N HIS A 135 31.13 57.23 -30.24
CA HIS A 135 31.64 57.96 -31.41
C HIS A 135 31.69 59.44 -31.01
N PHE A 136 32.87 59.92 -30.63
CA PHE A 136 33.34 61.28 -30.86
C PHE A 136 34.87 61.28 -30.97
#